data_AF-A0A2S9JMB7-F1
#
_entry.id   AF-A0A2S9JMB7-F1
#
_cell.length_a   1.000
_cell.length_b   1.000
_cell.length_c   1.000
_cell.angle_alpha   90.00
_cell.angle_beta   90.00
_cell.angle_gamma   90.00
#
_symmetry.space_group_name_H-M   'P 1'
#
loop_
_entity.id
_entity.type
_entity.pdbx_description
1 polymer ?
#
loop_
_entity_poly.entity_id
_entity_poly.type
_entity_poly.pdbx_seq_one_letter_code
_entity_poly.pdbx_strand_id
1 'polypeptide(L)'
;MHNRLIKYIQRVMRTTARPTLGYNNIEKGNISRLVGFQFNENCHLHDYFHLDPIVNLNDKELYVHFPEFYPTEHLLLPKNCRHILIQIEVFGFLFRRRSYFRHGIHEIEIDIPREGITVEEQTVVFDAPSEPYDTLLVALTILYLDGNGPRSFLYNNKNLHPAAIIGGFNYK
;
A
#
# COMPACT_ATOMS: atom_id res chain seq x y z
N MET A 1 14.02 8.16 5.32
CA MET A 1 13.21 7.60 4.21
C MET A 1 13.87 7.70 2.83
N HIS A 2 14.29 8.89 2.35
CA HIS A 2 14.75 9.09 0.96
C HIS A 2 15.82 8.08 0.48
N ASN A 3 16.85 7.80 1.30
CA ASN A 3 17.92 6.86 0.94
C ASN A 3 17.50 5.38 0.88
N ARG A 4 16.40 4.97 1.54
CA ARG A 4 15.97 3.56 1.58
C ARG A 4 15.16 3.19 0.35
N LEU A 5 14.16 4.00 0.01
CA LEU A 5 13.35 3.78 -1.20
C LEU A 5 14.24 3.81 -2.46
N ILE A 6 15.20 4.75 -2.53
CA ILE A 6 16.18 4.80 -3.62
C ILE A 6 16.96 3.50 -3.75
N LYS A 7 17.42 2.89 -2.64
CA LYS A 7 18.12 1.58 -2.69
C LYS A 7 17.24 0.47 -3.23
N TYR A 8 15.95 0.44 -2.88
CA TYR A 8 14.99 -0.53 -3.41
C TYR A 8 14.74 -0.31 -4.91
N ILE A 9 14.55 0.94 -5.33
CA ILE A 9 14.44 1.32 -6.74
C ILE A 9 15.70 0.91 -7.52
N GLN A 10 16.89 1.15 -6.98
CA GLN A 10 18.15 0.70 -7.59
C GLN A 10 18.20 -0.83 -7.73
N ARG A 11 17.67 -1.59 -6.76
CA ARG A 11 17.59 -3.06 -6.85
C ARG A 11 16.62 -3.53 -7.92
N VAL A 12 15.53 -2.79 -8.18
CA VAL A 12 14.63 -3.05 -9.31
C VAL A 12 15.35 -2.79 -10.62
N MET A 13 16.01 -1.64 -10.76
CA MET A 13 16.73 -1.26 -11.99
C MET A 13 17.87 -2.23 -12.35
N ARG A 14 18.46 -2.91 -11.36
CA ARG A 14 19.52 -3.92 -11.56
C ARG A 14 19.03 -5.23 -12.19
N THR A 15 17.73 -5.51 -12.22
CA THR A 15 17.21 -6.75 -12.81
C THR A 15 17.01 -6.68 -14.32
N THR A 16 17.25 -5.52 -14.93
CA THR A 16 17.11 -5.35 -16.38
C THR A 16 18.14 -6.23 -17.09
N ALA A 17 17.69 -7.23 -17.84
CA ALA A 17 18.54 -8.06 -18.67
C ALA A 17 19.08 -7.18 -19.82
N ARG A 18 20.35 -6.78 -19.75
CA ARG A 18 21.03 -5.82 -20.66
C ARG A 18 20.70 -4.36 -20.36
N PRO A 19 21.24 -3.81 -19.26
CA PRO A 19 21.09 -2.40 -18.95
C PRO A 19 21.83 -1.55 -19.99
N THR A 20 21.10 -0.66 -20.68
CA THR A 20 21.75 0.37 -21.50
C THR A 20 22.30 1.44 -20.55
N LEU A 21 23.62 1.68 -20.59
CA LEU A 21 24.25 2.73 -19.78
C LEU A 21 23.54 4.08 -20.01
N GLY A 22 23.13 4.75 -18.93
CA GLY A 22 22.43 6.04 -18.98
C GLY A 22 20.91 5.96 -19.22
N TYR A 23 20.35 4.80 -19.55
CA TYR A 23 18.91 4.59 -19.81
C TYR A 23 18.29 3.48 -18.95
N ASN A 24 18.92 3.19 -17.80
CA ASN A 24 18.32 2.28 -16.84
C ASN A 24 17.10 2.96 -16.22
N ASN A 25 15.91 2.46 -16.58
CA ASN A 25 14.63 2.90 -16.05
C ASN A 25 13.98 1.73 -15.31
N ILE A 26 13.17 2.06 -14.30
CA ILE A 26 12.44 1.06 -13.51
C ILE A 26 11.37 0.33 -14.32
N GLU A 27 10.89 0.93 -15.42
CA GLU A 27 9.93 0.35 -16.39
C GLU A 27 10.39 -1.02 -16.93
N LYS A 28 11.70 -1.26 -17.04
CA LYS A 28 12.29 -2.52 -17.54
C LYS A 28 12.76 -3.46 -16.43
N GLY A 29 12.68 -3.00 -15.18
CA GLY A 29 13.07 -3.78 -14.01
C GLY A 29 11.92 -4.63 -13.48
N ASN A 30 12.23 -5.53 -12.54
CA ASN A 30 11.23 -6.32 -11.85
C ASN A 30 10.64 -5.50 -10.70
N ILE A 31 9.53 -4.82 -10.96
CA ILE A 31 8.87 -3.95 -9.99
C ILE A 31 8.34 -4.69 -8.76
N SER A 32 8.12 -6.01 -8.85
CA SER A 32 7.67 -6.81 -7.72
C SER A 32 8.65 -6.77 -6.54
N ARG A 33 9.92 -6.38 -6.77
CA ARG A 33 10.92 -6.15 -5.71
C ARG A 33 10.64 -4.93 -4.82
N LEU A 34 9.69 -4.06 -5.19
CA LEU A 34 9.20 -3.01 -4.31
C LEU A 34 8.08 -3.49 -3.39
N VAL A 35 7.40 -4.59 -3.71
CA VAL A 35 6.35 -5.16 -2.85
C VAL A 35 6.98 -5.59 -1.52
N GLY A 36 6.32 -5.24 -0.42
CA GLY A 36 6.82 -5.40 0.95
C GLY A 36 7.75 -4.26 1.41
N PHE A 37 8.01 -3.23 0.59
CA PHE A 37 8.75 -2.06 1.05
C PHE A 37 7.98 -1.33 2.16
N GLN A 38 8.61 -1.21 3.33
CA GLN A 38 8.04 -0.56 4.51
C GLN A 38 8.49 0.91 4.58
N PHE A 39 7.54 1.84 4.58
CA PHE A 39 7.84 3.27 4.61
C PHE A 39 8.43 3.70 5.95
N ASN A 40 7.93 3.16 7.06
CA ASN A 40 8.45 3.39 8.39
C ASN A 40 9.36 2.24 8.84
N GLU A 41 10.60 2.52 9.24
CA GLU A 41 11.55 1.50 9.71
C GLU A 41 11.22 0.94 11.08
N ASN A 42 10.60 1.78 11.91
CA ASN A 42 10.33 1.45 13.30
C ASN A 42 8.93 0.86 13.48
N CYS A 43 8.17 0.77 12.39
CA CYS A 43 6.76 0.40 12.39
C CYS A 43 6.44 -0.27 11.04
N HIS A 44 6.82 -1.54 10.91
CA HIS A 44 6.53 -2.31 9.70
C HIS A 44 5.07 -2.73 9.69
N LEU A 45 4.41 -2.63 8.55
CA LEU A 45 3.02 -3.04 8.37
C LEU A 45 2.76 -4.47 8.86
N HIS A 46 3.66 -5.42 8.53
CA HIS A 46 3.49 -6.84 8.90
C HIS A 46 3.53 -7.09 10.41
N ASP A 47 4.10 -6.18 11.21
CA ASP A 47 4.06 -6.31 12.67
C ASP A 47 2.70 -5.89 13.24
N TYR A 48 1.96 -5.06 12.49
CA TYR A 48 0.69 -4.45 12.90
C TYR A 48 -0.53 -5.00 12.18
N PHE A 49 -0.34 -5.70 11.06
CA PHE A 49 -1.39 -6.30 10.26
C PHE A 49 -0.98 -7.68 9.77
N HIS A 50 -1.57 -8.71 10.38
CA HIS A 50 -1.19 -10.11 10.18
C HIS A 50 -2.03 -10.74 9.08
N LEU A 51 -2.25 -9.97 8.00
CA LEU A 51 -2.94 -10.39 6.80
C LEU A 51 -2.16 -9.92 5.58
N ASP A 52 -2.13 -10.78 4.57
CA ASP A 52 -1.52 -10.49 3.29
C ASP A 52 -2.63 -10.29 2.25
N PRO A 53 -3.02 -9.04 1.93
CA PRO A 53 -3.97 -8.79 0.87
C PRO A 53 -3.37 -9.21 -0.48
N ILE A 54 -4.21 -9.78 -1.34
CA ILE A 54 -3.80 -10.23 -2.67
C ILE A 54 -4.09 -9.10 -3.66
N VAL A 55 -3.03 -8.62 -4.32
CA VAL A 55 -3.13 -7.55 -5.31
C VAL A 55 -2.91 -8.09 -6.71
N ASN A 56 -3.89 -7.88 -7.60
CA ASN A 56 -3.82 -8.33 -8.99
C ASN A 56 -4.22 -7.22 -9.95
N LEU A 57 -3.55 -7.14 -11.10
CA LEU A 57 -3.89 -6.23 -12.20
C LEU A 57 -4.22 -7.05 -13.44
N ASN A 58 -5.39 -6.82 -14.03
CA ASN A 58 -5.71 -7.26 -15.38
C ASN A 58 -5.76 -6.07 -16.34
N ASP A 59 -6.15 -6.28 -17.59
CA ASP A 59 -6.13 -5.24 -18.63
C ASP A 59 -7.09 -4.06 -18.37
N LYS A 60 -8.04 -4.22 -17.44
CA LYS A 60 -9.10 -3.23 -17.18
C LYS A 60 -9.18 -2.74 -15.75
N GLU A 61 -8.77 -3.56 -14.79
CA GLU A 61 -9.07 -3.35 -13.37
C GLU A 61 -7.89 -3.84 -12.50
N LEU A 62 -7.68 -3.10 -11.42
CA LEU A 62 -6.81 -3.44 -10.31
C LEU A 62 -7.68 -3.92 -9.15
N TYR A 63 -7.38 -5.10 -8.64
CA TYR A 63 -8.07 -5.72 -7.52
C TYR A 63 -7.16 -5.78 -6.30
N VAL A 64 -7.69 -5.39 -5.15
CA VAL A 64 -7.07 -5.62 -3.85
C VAL A 64 -8.06 -6.46 -3.04
N HIS A 65 -7.74 -7.74 -2.90
CA HIS A 65 -8.57 -8.70 -2.21
C HIS A 65 -8.11 -8.87 -0.76
N PHE A 66 -9.03 -8.65 0.18
CA PHE A 66 -8.85 -8.90 1.59
C PHE A 66 -9.65 -10.16 1.96
N PRO A 67 -8.98 -11.21 2.49
CA PRO A 67 -9.70 -12.35 3.05
C PRO A 67 -10.53 -11.88 4.27
N GLU A 68 -11.52 -12.66 4.67
CA GLU A 68 -12.22 -12.45 5.95
C GLU A 68 -11.21 -12.42 7.10
N PHE A 69 -11.40 -11.51 8.06
CA PHE A 69 -10.51 -11.43 9.22
C PHE A 69 -11.16 -10.89 10.49
N TYR A 70 -10.51 -11.21 11.61
CA TYR A 70 -10.87 -10.76 12.95
C TYR A 70 -9.97 -9.57 13.33
N PRO A 71 -10.48 -8.33 13.46
CA PRO A 71 -9.67 -7.16 13.80
C PRO A 71 -8.86 -7.34 15.09
N THR A 72 -9.44 -7.97 16.12
CA THR A 72 -8.77 -8.17 17.41
C THR A 72 -7.62 -9.18 17.37
N GLU A 73 -7.59 -10.05 16.36
CA GLU A 73 -6.55 -11.08 16.19
C GLU A 73 -5.50 -10.68 15.16
N HIS A 74 -5.93 -9.98 14.09
CA HIS A 74 -5.09 -9.68 12.93
C HIS A 74 -4.55 -8.26 12.92
N LEU A 75 -5.06 -7.36 13.76
CA LEU A 75 -4.54 -5.99 13.89
C LEU A 75 -3.95 -5.75 15.28
N LEU A 76 -2.74 -5.19 15.32
CA LEU A 76 -2.17 -4.70 16.56
C LEU A 76 -2.76 -3.32 16.89
N LEU A 77 -3.52 -3.26 17.98
CA LEU A 77 -4.28 -2.08 18.38
C LEU A 77 -3.51 -1.24 19.41
N PRO A 78 -3.24 0.05 19.14
CA PRO A 78 -2.75 0.98 20.14
C PRO A 78 -3.75 1.14 21.29
N LYS A 79 -3.26 1.47 22.49
CA LYS A 79 -4.13 1.76 23.64
C LYS A 79 -5.12 2.87 23.29
N ASN A 80 -6.39 2.69 23.65
CA ASN A 80 -7.49 3.63 23.41
C ASN A 80 -7.85 3.89 21.95
N CYS A 81 -7.32 3.11 20.99
CA CYS A 81 -7.83 3.11 19.63
C CYS A 81 -9.23 2.50 19.62
N ARG A 82 -10.16 3.13 18.90
CA ARG A 82 -11.55 2.65 18.75
C ARG A 82 -11.98 2.50 17.30
N HIS A 83 -11.35 3.24 16.40
CA HIS A 83 -11.58 3.10 14.96
C HIS A 83 -10.25 2.95 14.24
N ILE A 84 -10.27 2.15 13.20
CA ILE A 84 -9.16 1.95 12.28
C ILE A 84 -9.65 2.28 10.89
N LEU A 85 -8.78 2.88 10.11
CA LEU A 85 -8.99 3.08 8.69
C LEU A 85 -7.85 2.42 7.94
N ILE A 86 -8.16 1.41 7.15
CA ILE A 86 -7.21 0.81 6.20
C ILE A 86 -7.34 1.60 4.90
N GLN A 87 -6.32 2.37 4.58
CA GLN A 87 -6.27 3.21 3.40
C GLN A 87 -5.43 2.52 2.32
N ILE A 88 -6.03 2.37 1.14
CA ILE A 88 -5.38 1.80 -0.04
C ILE A 88 -5.24 2.94 -1.06
N GLU A 89 -4.01 3.25 -1.45
CA GLU A 89 -3.73 4.27 -2.46
C GLU A 89 -3.03 3.67 -3.66
N VAL A 90 -3.49 4.06 -4.85
CA VAL A 90 -2.93 3.62 -6.13
C VAL A 90 -2.21 4.80 -6.79
N PHE A 91 -0.96 4.60 -7.15
CA PHE A 91 -0.11 5.62 -7.77
C PHE A 91 0.41 5.17 -9.13
N GLY A 92 0.14 5.98 -10.15
CA GLY A 92 0.72 5.83 -11.48
C GLY A 92 1.97 6.68 -11.64
N PHE A 93 3.04 6.10 -12.17
CA PHE A 93 4.31 6.78 -12.41
C PHE A 93 4.61 6.85 -13.91
N LEU A 94 5.07 8.03 -14.34
CA LEU A 94 5.49 8.35 -15.69
C LEU A 94 6.94 8.85 -15.64
N PHE A 95 7.91 7.93 -15.71
CA PHE A 95 9.33 8.23 -15.53
C PHE A 95 9.87 9.13 -16.64
N ARG A 96 9.42 8.94 -17.88
CA ARG A 96 9.83 9.81 -19.01
C ARG A 96 9.40 11.25 -18.80
N ARG A 97 8.23 11.47 -18.20
CA ARG A 97 7.69 12.80 -17.89
C ARG A 97 8.12 13.32 -16.51
N ARG A 98 8.85 12.50 -15.73
CA ARG A 98 9.23 12.78 -14.33
C ARG A 98 8.03 13.19 -13.47
N SER A 99 6.89 12.57 -13.73
CA SER A 99 5.63 12.87 -13.06
C SER A 99 5.03 11.61 -12.47
N TYR A 100 4.09 11.80 -11.55
CA TYR A 100 3.24 10.77 -11.01
C TYR A 100 1.85 11.35 -10.83
N PHE A 101 0.85 10.47 -10.72
CA PHE A 101 -0.51 10.83 -10.38
C PHE A 101 -1.04 9.86 -9.34
N ARG A 102 -1.91 10.35 -8.46
CA ARG A 102 -2.71 9.49 -7.59
C ARG A 102 -3.93 9.05 -8.40
N HIS A 103 -4.01 7.76 -8.67
CA HIS A 103 -5.07 7.17 -9.48
C HIS A 103 -6.35 7.01 -8.68
N GLY A 104 -6.23 6.49 -7.46
CA GLY A 104 -7.38 6.23 -6.60
C GLY A 104 -6.99 6.07 -5.14
N ILE A 105 -7.99 6.24 -4.30
CA ILE A 105 -7.93 5.98 -2.86
C ILE A 105 -9.19 5.21 -2.48
N HIS A 106 -9.05 4.22 -1.61
CA HIS A 106 -10.17 3.53 -0.98
C HIS A 106 -9.89 3.36 0.50
N GLU A 107 -10.92 3.49 1.31
CA GLU A 107 -10.82 3.47 2.77
C GLU A 107 -11.79 2.42 3.30
N ILE A 108 -11.24 1.45 4.04
CA ILE A 108 -12.03 0.47 4.79
C ILE A 108 -12.05 0.94 6.23
N GLU A 109 -13.21 1.41 6.68
CA GLU A 109 -13.44 1.81 8.05
C GLU A 109 -13.81 0.59 8.91
N ILE A 110 -13.13 0.44 10.03
CA ILE A 110 -13.33 -0.65 10.97
C ILE A 110 -13.53 -0.06 12.35
N ASP A 111 -14.75 -0.16 12.84
CA ASP A 111 -15.05 0.07 14.24
C ASP A 111 -14.53 -1.11 15.03
N ILE A 112 -13.59 -0.87 15.95
CA ILE A 112 -13.01 -1.94 16.76
C ILE A 112 -14.15 -2.52 17.61
N PRO A 113 -14.55 -3.77 17.33
CA PRO A 113 -15.72 -4.33 17.94
C PRO A 113 -15.42 -4.75 19.38
N ARG A 114 -16.49 -4.92 20.17
CA ARG A 114 -16.43 -5.83 21.33
C ARG A 114 -16.27 -7.24 20.76
N GLU A 115 -15.38 -8.04 21.34
CA GLU A 115 -14.93 -9.37 20.88
C GLU A 115 -15.92 -10.15 19.99
N GLY A 116 -15.42 -10.73 18.89
CA GLY A 116 -16.15 -11.71 18.07
C GLY A 116 -16.84 -11.18 16.80
N ILE A 117 -16.57 -9.95 16.37
CA ILE A 117 -17.04 -9.44 15.07
C ILE A 117 -15.92 -9.57 14.03
N THR A 118 -16.26 -10.19 12.90
CA THR A 118 -15.39 -10.31 11.73
C THR A 118 -15.61 -9.16 10.76
N VAL A 119 -14.57 -8.83 10.02
CA VAL A 119 -14.66 -8.07 8.78
C VAL A 119 -14.79 -9.09 7.66
N GLU A 120 -15.91 -9.04 6.95
CA GLU A 120 -16.19 -9.95 5.84
C GLU A 120 -15.14 -9.82 4.73
N GLU A 121 -14.92 -10.93 4.03
CA GLU A 121 -14.11 -10.95 2.81
C GLU A 121 -14.59 -9.88 1.85
N GLN A 122 -13.67 -9.09 1.33
CA GLN A 122 -14.01 -8.01 0.41
C GLN A 122 -12.91 -7.78 -0.63
N THR A 123 -13.34 -7.37 -1.81
CA THR A 123 -12.43 -7.01 -2.90
C THR A 123 -12.66 -5.56 -3.28
N VAL A 124 -11.62 -4.76 -3.14
CA VAL A 124 -11.59 -3.38 -3.60
C VAL A 124 -11.18 -3.38 -5.07
N VAL A 125 -11.98 -2.74 -5.90
CA VAL A 125 -11.74 -2.63 -7.35
C VAL A 125 -11.45 -1.18 -7.70
N PHE A 126 -10.35 -0.96 -8.42
CA PHE A 126 -10.06 0.29 -9.08
C PHE A 126 -10.07 0.04 -10.58
N ASP A 127 -10.73 0.91 -11.34
CA ASP A 127 -10.54 0.93 -12.80
C ASP A 127 -9.05 1.07 -13.10
N ALA A 128 -8.52 0.45 -14.15
CA ALA A 128 -7.16 0.73 -14.57
C ALA A 128 -7.06 2.19 -15.04
N PRO A 129 -5.91 2.87 -14.82
CA PRO A 129 -5.74 4.23 -15.31
C PRO A 129 -5.96 4.31 -16.81
N SER A 130 -6.81 5.26 -17.23
CA SER A 130 -7.03 5.58 -18.65
C SER A 130 -5.83 6.33 -19.25
N GLU A 131 -5.07 7.03 -18.42
CA GLU A 131 -3.81 7.64 -18.79
C GLU A 131 -2.69 6.59 -18.89
N PRO A 132 -1.76 6.75 -19.84
CA PRO A 132 -0.58 5.89 -19.89
C PRO A 132 0.22 6.03 -18.59
N TYR A 133 0.72 4.91 -18.09
CA TYR A 133 1.64 4.84 -16.97
C TYR A 133 2.79 3.91 -17.35
N ASP A 134 3.98 4.12 -16.77
CA ASP A 134 5.09 3.17 -16.91
C ASP A 134 5.00 2.08 -15.81
N THR A 135 4.59 2.50 -14.61
CA THR A 135 4.46 1.66 -13.43
C THR A 135 3.26 2.09 -12.58
N LEU A 136 2.54 1.12 -12.03
CA LEU A 136 1.59 1.29 -10.95
C LEU A 136 2.15 0.73 -9.64
N LEU A 137 1.96 1.46 -8.55
CA LEU A 137 2.21 0.99 -7.19
C LEU A 137 0.93 1.08 -6.37
N VAL A 138 0.71 0.07 -5.53
CA VAL A 138 -0.39 0.02 -4.57
C VAL A 138 0.21 0.09 -3.18
N ALA A 139 -0.16 1.11 -2.44
CA ALA A 139 0.24 1.32 -1.06
C ALA A 139 -0.93 1.00 -0.12
N LEU A 140 -0.61 0.43 1.03
CA LEU A 140 -1.55 0.25 2.14
C LEU A 140 -1.01 0.96 3.36
N THR A 141 -1.87 1.72 4.02
CA THR A 141 -1.59 2.44 5.25
C THR A 141 -2.67 2.15 6.28
N ILE A 142 -2.27 1.95 7.54
CA ILE A 142 -3.22 1.80 8.65
C ILE A 142 -3.24 3.08 9.46
N LEU A 143 -4.42 3.69 9.55
CA LEU A 143 -4.66 4.88 10.36
C LEU A 143 -5.45 4.48 11.61
N TYR A 144 -4.97 4.92 12.77
CA TYR A 144 -5.57 4.66 14.07
C TYR A 144 -6.25 5.92 14.57
N LEU A 145 -7.52 5.80 14.91
CA LEU A 145 -8.37 6.92 15.27
C LEU A 145 -8.98 6.75 16.67
N ASP A 146 -9.08 7.86 17.37
CA ASP A 146 -9.98 8.07 18.51
C ASP A 146 -11.41 8.17 17.97
N GLY A 147 -12.27 7.24 18.38
CA GLY A 147 -13.66 7.17 17.93
C GLY A 147 -14.67 8.05 18.66
N ASN A 148 -14.24 9.12 19.32
CA ASN A 148 -15.14 9.97 20.09
C ASN A 148 -15.62 11.19 19.29
N GLY A 149 -16.64 10.98 18.45
CA GLY A 149 -17.49 12.05 17.92
C GLY A 149 -16.83 12.99 16.89
N PRO A 150 -17.27 14.25 16.76
CA PRO A 150 -16.91 15.14 15.64
C PRO A 150 -15.45 15.64 15.65
N ARG A 151 -14.62 15.17 16.59
CA ARG A 151 -13.18 15.44 16.65
C ARG A 151 -12.45 14.12 16.85
N SER A 152 -12.36 13.34 15.79
CA SER A 152 -11.49 12.16 15.77
C SER A 152 -10.02 12.61 15.79
N PHE A 153 -9.25 12.05 16.71
CA PHE A 153 -7.80 12.25 16.79
C PHE A 153 -7.08 11.14 16.03
N LEU A 154 -6.16 11.53 15.14
CA LEU A 154 -5.25 10.61 14.48
C LEU A 154 -4.08 10.28 15.41
N TYR A 155 -3.94 9.02 15.80
CA TYR A 155 -2.82 8.57 16.64
C TYR A 155 -1.52 8.39 15.85
N ASN A 156 -1.61 8.25 14.53
CA ASN A 156 -0.45 8.05 13.69
C ASN A 156 0.56 9.20 13.83
N ASN A 157 1.81 8.81 13.97
CA ASN A 157 2.93 9.73 14.11
C ASN A 157 4.21 9.05 13.58
N LYS A 158 5.35 9.73 13.67
CA LYS A 158 6.63 9.20 13.17
C LYS A 158 7.02 7.81 13.71
N ASN A 159 6.54 7.43 14.89
CA ASN A 159 6.84 6.14 15.53
C ASN A 159 5.74 5.08 15.28
N LEU A 160 4.51 5.50 15.00
CA LEU A 160 3.36 4.64 14.75
C LEU A 160 2.72 5.06 13.44
N HIS A 161 3.19 4.49 12.35
CA HIS A 161 2.64 4.74 11.01
C HIS A 161 2.92 3.53 10.12
N PRO A 162 2.16 2.43 10.28
CA PRO A 162 2.32 1.23 9.48
C PRO A 162 1.87 1.54 8.05
N ALA A 163 2.82 1.50 7.12
CA ALA A 163 2.55 1.73 5.70
C ALA A 163 3.56 0.97 4.85
N ALA A 164 3.06 0.31 3.80
CA ALA A 164 3.88 -0.47 2.88
C ALA A 164 3.37 -0.44 1.44
N ILE A 165 4.25 -0.80 0.51
CA ILE A 165 3.86 -1.14 -0.86
C ILE A 165 3.37 -2.59 -0.86
N ILE A 166 2.12 -2.82 -1.19
CA ILE A 166 1.49 -4.16 -1.23
C ILE A 166 1.34 -4.70 -2.67
N GLY A 167 1.48 -3.85 -3.69
CA GLY A 167 1.40 -4.26 -5.08
C GLY A 167 2.26 -3.37 -5.98
N GLY A 168 2.74 -3.94 -7.09
CA GLY A 168 3.55 -3.23 -8.07
C GLY A 168 3.47 -3.88 -9.44
N PHE A 169 3.19 -3.09 -10.46
CA PHE A 169 2.97 -3.56 -11.84
C PHE A 169 3.62 -2.62 -12.84
N ASN A 170 4.29 -3.17 -13.84
CA ASN A 170 4.74 -2.38 -14.99
C ASN A 170 3.71 -2.48 -16.09
N TYR A 171 3.56 -1.39 -16.85
CA TYR A 171 2.79 -1.41 -18.07
C TYR A 171 3.40 -2.39 -19.08
N LYS A 172 2.55 -3.16 -19.76
CA LYS A 172 2.97 -4.16 -20.76
C LYS A 172 3.10 -3.56 -22.15
#